data_AF-A0A540R8C1-F1
#
_entry.id   AF-A0A540R8C1-F1
#
_cell.length_a   1.000
_cell.length_b   1.000
_cell.length_c   1.000
_cell.angle_alpha   90.00
_cell.angle_beta   90.00
_cell.angle_gamma   90.00
#
_symmetry.space_group_name_H-M   'P 1'
#
loop_
_entity.id
_entity.type
_entity.pdbx_description
1 polymer ?
#
loop_
_entity_poly.entity_id
_entity_poly.type
_entity_poly.pdbx_seq_one_letter_code
_entity_poly.pdbx_strand_id
1 'polypeptide(L)'
;MHDHQRVIIVGEGPSSLSAAEHLIAAGMCVDLISSSPAPLGLLQRYASDALNPCGPAATPRLRLIGNVKVGARPGEGDITHAELHRLAATGQRELIILELKARGIPVTTWEGLCVPLDGAEPTDWEAIQSSARHAGVRATELAMA
;
A
#
# COMPACT_ATOMS: atom_id res chain seq x y z
N MET A 1 -1.98 17.94 -16.43
CA MET A 1 -1.83 16.94 -15.37
C MET A 1 -2.87 15.87 -15.64
N HIS A 2 -2.47 14.72 -16.18
CA HIS A 2 -3.44 13.64 -16.42
C HIS A 2 -3.81 13.06 -15.07
N ASP A 3 -5.11 13.07 -14.76
CA ASP A 3 -5.64 12.41 -13.59
C ASP A 3 -5.50 10.90 -13.83
N HIS A 4 -4.45 10.30 -13.24
CA HIS A 4 -4.22 8.88 -13.39
C HIS A 4 -5.30 8.15 -12.59
N GLN A 5 -6.05 7.28 -13.27
CA GLN A 5 -7.11 6.49 -12.64
C GLN A 5 -6.51 5.70 -11.47
N ARG A 6 -7.06 5.93 -10.27
CA ARG A 6 -6.57 5.35 -9.02
C ARG A 6 -7.50 4.26 -8.51
N VAL A 7 -6.91 3.13 -8.14
CA VAL A 7 -7.61 1.95 -7.60
C VAL A 7 -7.20 1.77 -6.14
N ILE A 8 -8.18 1.47 -5.28
CA ILE A 8 -7.91 1.08 -3.91
C ILE A 8 -7.96 -0.45 -3.82
N ILE A 9 -6.91 -1.04 -3.28
CA ILE A 9 -6.87 -2.47 -2.94
C ILE A 9 -6.84 -2.58 -1.42
N VAL A 10 -7.76 -3.36 -0.88
CA VAL A 10 -7.80 -3.69 0.55
C VAL A 10 -7.12 -5.04 0.76
N GLY A 11 -6.11 -5.06 1.61
CA GLY A 11 -5.32 -6.24 1.97
C GLY A 11 -3.91 -6.23 1.39
N GLU A 12 -3.05 -7.00 2.05
CA GLU A 12 -1.62 -7.09 1.76
C GLU A 12 -1.14 -8.51 1.37
N GLY A 13 -2.07 -9.35 0.90
CA GLY A 13 -1.78 -10.72 0.45
C GLY A 13 -1.14 -10.78 -0.95
N PRO A 14 -0.60 -11.94 -1.38
CA PRO A 14 0.03 -12.09 -2.69
C PRO A 14 -0.90 -11.73 -3.85
N SER A 15 -2.20 -12.04 -3.73
CA SER A 15 -3.21 -11.65 -4.72
C SER A 15 -3.37 -10.14 -4.82
N SER A 16 -3.42 -9.43 -3.70
CA SER A 16 -3.48 -7.96 -3.64
C SER A 16 -2.23 -7.32 -4.25
N LEU A 17 -1.06 -7.86 -3.94
CA LEU A 17 0.22 -7.34 -4.45
C LEU A 17 0.41 -7.61 -5.94
N SER A 18 0.04 -8.82 -6.40
CA SER A 18 0.03 -9.16 -7.81
C SER A 18 -0.96 -8.29 -8.59
N ALA A 19 -2.17 -8.06 -8.05
CA ALA A 19 -3.13 -7.15 -8.68
C ALA A 19 -2.60 -5.71 -8.74
N ALA A 20 -1.95 -5.23 -7.68
CA ALA A 20 -1.33 -3.91 -7.66
C ALA A 20 -0.26 -3.78 -8.77
N GLU A 21 0.62 -4.76 -8.90
CA GLU A 21 1.68 -4.79 -9.91
C GLU A 21 1.10 -4.72 -11.33
N HIS A 22 0.09 -5.55 -11.64
CA HIS A 22 -0.56 -5.53 -12.96
C HIS A 22 -1.26 -4.20 -13.27
N LEU A 23 -1.93 -3.59 -12.29
CA LEU A 23 -2.59 -2.29 -12.48
C LEU A 23 -1.58 -1.17 -12.70
N ILE A 24 -0.46 -1.18 -11.97
CA ILE A 24 0.62 -0.20 -12.12
C ILE A 24 1.29 -0.35 -13.50
N ALA A 25 1.55 -1.59 -13.93
CA ALA A 25 2.06 -1.88 -15.27
C ALA A 25 1.09 -1.44 -16.38
N ALA A 26 -0.22 -1.52 -16.14
CA ALA A 26 -1.25 -0.97 -17.02
C ALA A 26 -1.37 0.57 -16.97
N GLY A 27 -0.50 1.25 -16.21
CA GLY A 27 -0.42 2.70 -16.14
C GLY A 27 -1.32 3.34 -15.07
N MET A 28 -2.00 2.56 -14.24
CA MET A 28 -2.85 3.05 -13.15
C MET A 28 -2.04 3.44 -11.90
N CYS A 29 -2.71 4.11 -10.96
CA CYS A 29 -2.20 4.29 -9.61
C CYS A 29 -2.95 3.40 -8.62
N VAL A 30 -2.28 2.94 -7.57
CA VAL A 30 -2.83 2.03 -6.57
C VAL A 30 -2.59 2.58 -5.18
N ASP A 31 -3.66 2.62 -4.38
CA ASP A 31 -3.58 2.74 -2.92
C ASP A 31 -3.80 1.36 -2.30
N LEU A 32 -2.81 0.85 -1.60
CA LEU A 32 -2.90 -0.39 -0.84
C LEU A 32 -3.22 -0.08 0.62
N ILE A 33 -4.38 -0.53 1.10
CA ILE A 33 -4.80 -0.41 2.50
C ILE A 33 -4.46 -1.73 3.21
N SER A 34 -3.63 -1.65 4.24
CA SER A 34 -3.08 -2.80 4.94
C SER A 34 -3.47 -2.78 6.42
N SER A 35 -3.88 -3.93 6.94
CA SER A 35 -4.14 -4.08 8.38
C SER A 35 -2.85 -4.09 9.20
N SER A 36 -1.74 -4.51 8.58
CA SER A 36 -0.41 -4.46 9.17
C SER A 36 0.21 -3.06 9.04
N PRO A 37 1.02 -2.59 10.02
CA PRO A 37 1.74 -1.33 9.93
C PRO A 37 2.74 -1.25 8.76
N ALA A 38 3.31 -2.37 8.35
CA ALA A 38 4.10 -2.45 7.15
C ALA A 38 3.88 -3.84 6.53
N PRO A 39 3.23 -3.94 5.36
CA PRO A 39 3.03 -5.23 4.72
C PRO A 39 4.39 -5.81 4.31
N LEU A 40 4.66 -6.99 4.87
CA LEU A 40 5.92 -7.71 4.72
C LEU A 40 6.22 -7.98 3.23
N GLY A 41 7.46 -7.73 2.81
CA GLY A 41 7.93 -8.00 1.45
C GLY A 41 7.72 -6.87 0.43
N LEU A 42 6.68 -6.03 0.59
CA LEU A 42 6.42 -4.92 -0.33
C LEU A 42 7.51 -3.85 -0.27
N LEU A 43 7.88 -3.44 0.94
CA LEU A 43 9.02 -2.55 1.14
C LEU A 43 10.32 -3.23 0.73
N GLN A 44 10.50 -4.55 0.89
CA GLN A 44 11.75 -5.17 0.41
C GLN A 44 11.89 -5.14 -1.11
N ARG A 45 10.79 -5.32 -1.86
CA ARG A 45 10.78 -5.30 -3.34
C ARG A 45 10.93 -3.90 -3.93
N TYR A 46 10.35 -2.89 -3.28
CA TYR A 46 10.31 -1.51 -3.78
C TYR A 46 11.14 -0.51 -2.96
N ALA A 47 11.77 -0.92 -1.85
CA ALA A 47 12.66 -0.03 -1.10
C ALA A 47 14.00 0.21 -1.80
N SER A 48 14.39 -0.58 -2.80
CA SER A 48 15.51 -0.15 -3.65
C SER A 48 15.15 1.13 -4.42
N ASP A 49 13.88 1.31 -4.79
CA ASP A 49 13.34 2.58 -5.30
C ASP A 49 13.05 3.61 -4.19
N ALA A 50 12.98 3.21 -2.92
CA ALA A 50 12.90 4.16 -1.80
C ALA A 50 14.21 4.96 -1.59
N LEU A 51 15.30 4.60 -2.29
CA LEU A 51 16.48 5.46 -2.41
C LEU A 51 16.30 6.59 -3.45
N ASN A 52 15.25 6.52 -4.28
CA ASN A 52 14.84 7.54 -5.24
C ASN A 52 13.40 7.97 -4.94
N PRO A 53 13.18 8.78 -3.88
CA PRO A 53 11.86 9.32 -3.60
C PRO A 53 11.31 10.04 -4.84
N CYS A 54 10.01 9.93 -5.07
CA CYS A 54 9.35 10.69 -6.13
C CYS A 54 9.79 12.15 -6.02
N GLY A 55 10.39 12.68 -7.09
CA GLY A 55 10.69 14.10 -7.15
C GLY A 55 9.42 14.91 -6.90
N PRO A 56 9.53 16.19 -6.51
CA PRO A 56 8.37 17.01 -6.11
C PRO A 56 7.28 17.16 -7.19
N ALA A 57 7.58 16.80 -8.45
CA ALA A 57 6.64 16.81 -9.57
C ALA A 57 6.15 15.42 -10.01
N ALA A 58 6.63 14.33 -9.39
CA ALA A 58 6.29 12.97 -9.80
C ALA A 58 5.10 12.43 -8.99
N THR A 59 4.13 11.85 -9.69
CA THR A 59 2.95 11.24 -9.07
C THR A 59 3.30 9.84 -8.58
N PRO A 60 3.17 9.52 -7.28
CA PRO A 60 3.40 8.17 -6.79
C PRO A 60 2.34 7.22 -7.34
N ARG A 61 2.77 6.18 -8.06
CA ARG A 61 1.88 5.15 -8.61
C ARG A 61 1.48 4.14 -7.56
N LEU A 62 2.29 3.93 -6.52
CA LEU A 62 1.93 3.08 -5.40
C LEU A 62 1.99 3.87 -4.11
N ARG A 63 0.90 3.82 -3.35
CA ARG A 63 0.83 4.32 -1.99
C ARG A 63 0.36 3.22 -1.07
N LEU A 64 1.00 3.12 0.07
CA LEU A 64 0.65 2.22 1.15
C LEU A 64 0.10 3.04 2.32
N ILE A 65 -1.06 2.61 2.82
CA ILE A 65 -1.62 3.08 4.09
C ILE A 65 -1.77 1.86 4.98
N GLY A 66 -0.85 1.70 5.94
CA GLY A 66 -0.80 0.58 6.86
C GLY A 66 -1.43 0.90 8.22
N ASN A 67 -1.62 -0.16 9.00
CA ASN A 67 -2.29 -0.14 10.30
C ASN A 67 -3.76 0.32 10.21
N VAL A 68 -4.47 -0.08 9.14
CA VAL A 68 -5.87 0.28 8.92
C VAL A 68 -6.69 -0.98 8.67
N LYS A 69 -7.69 -1.21 9.53
CA LYS A 69 -8.68 -2.27 9.37
C LYS A 69 -9.90 -1.73 8.63
N VAL A 70 -10.20 -2.31 7.48
CA VAL A 70 -11.38 -1.96 6.69
C VAL A 70 -12.55 -2.88 7.06
N GLY A 71 -13.64 -2.30 7.56
CA GLY A 71 -14.86 -3.03 7.93
C GLY A 71 -15.90 -3.09 6.80
N ALA A 72 -16.81 -4.07 6.86
CA ALA A 72 -17.97 -4.11 5.96
C ALA A 72 -19.07 -3.16 6.46
N ARG A 73 -19.20 -3.01 7.79
CA ARG A 73 -20.20 -2.16 8.44
C ARG A 73 -19.56 -1.19 9.46
N PRO A 74 -20.25 -0.10 9.82
CA PRO A 74 -19.79 0.81 10.87
C PRO A 74 -19.51 0.06 12.18
N GLY A 75 -18.35 0.31 12.79
CA GLY A 75 -17.92 -0.33 14.03
C GLY A 75 -17.14 -1.65 13.87
N GLU A 76 -17.02 -2.20 12.65
CA GLU A 76 -16.24 -3.43 12.41
C GLU A 76 -14.76 -3.17 12.06
N GLY A 77 -14.38 -1.90 11.84
CA GLY A 77 -13.04 -1.48 11.51
C GLY A 77 -12.86 0.02 11.70
N ASP A 78 -11.69 0.50 11.34
CA ASP A 78 -11.28 1.91 11.41
C ASP A 78 -12.04 2.77 10.39
N ILE A 79 -12.34 2.17 9.25
CA ILE A 79 -13.09 2.75 8.14
C ILE A 79 -13.85 1.67 7.38
N THR A 80 -15.01 1.99 6.80
CA THR A 80 -15.78 1.06 5.96
C THR A 80 -15.42 1.17 4.48
N HIS A 81 -15.73 0.13 3.71
CA HIS A 81 -15.61 0.14 2.24
C HIS A 81 -16.39 1.31 1.61
N ALA A 82 -17.59 1.61 2.11
CA ALA A 82 -18.41 2.71 1.62
C ALA A 82 -17.79 4.08 1.92
N GLU A 83 -17.16 4.25 3.09
CA GLU A 83 -16.41 5.46 3.43
C GLU A 83 -15.18 5.63 2.56
N LEU A 84 -14.38 4.57 2.38
CA LEU A 84 -13.23 4.59 1.48
C LEU A 84 -13.63 5.01 0.06
N HIS A 85 -14.68 4.41 -0.49
CA HIS A 85 -15.18 4.74 -1.82
C HIS A 85 -15.61 6.21 -1.92
N ARG A 86 -16.35 6.72 -0.92
CA ARG A 86 -16.78 8.13 -0.90
C ARG A 86 -15.60 9.10 -0.81
N LEU A 87 -14.62 8.83 0.04
CA LEU A 87 -13.43 9.68 0.17
C LEU A 87 -12.60 9.64 -1.11
N ALA A 88 -12.43 8.46 -1.72
CA ALA A 88 -11.70 8.29 -2.98
C ALA A 88 -12.36 9.01 -4.17
N ALA A 89 -13.70 9.00 -4.23
CA ALA A 89 -14.47 9.65 -5.29
C ALA A 89 -14.27 11.17 -5.36
N THR A 90 -13.74 11.79 -4.30
CA THR A 90 -13.41 13.22 -4.30
C THR A 90 -12.16 13.57 -5.13
N GLY A 91 -11.34 12.56 -5.48
CA GLY A 91 -10.03 12.75 -6.10
C GLY A 91 -8.94 13.29 -5.15
N GLN A 92 -9.29 13.64 -3.91
CA GLN A 92 -8.35 14.17 -2.93
C GLN A 92 -7.68 13.03 -2.15
N ARG A 93 -6.48 12.68 -2.61
CA ARG A 93 -5.69 11.56 -2.07
C ARG A 93 -5.49 11.58 -0.55
N GLU A 94 -5.36 12.76 0.06
CA GLU A 94 -5.06 12.90 1.49
C GLU A 94 -6.26 12.67 2.41
N LEU A 95 -7.49 12.71 1.88
CA LEU A 95 -8.69 12.69 2.73
C LEU A 95 -8.83 11.39 3.54
N ILE A 96 -8.39 10.25 2.99
CA ILE A 96 -8.41 8.97 3.72
C ILE A 96 -7.52 9.08 4.97
N ILE A 97 -6.31 9.61 4.81
CA ILE A 97 -5.34 9.76 5.90
C ILE A 97 -5.84 10.80 6.92
N LEU A 98 -6.38 11.92 6.44
CA LEU A 98 -6.91 12.97 7.30
C LEU A 98 -8.12 12.49 8.12
N GLU A 99 -9.03 11.73 7.52
CA GLU A 99 -10.18 11.14 8.21
C GLU A 99 -9.73 10.16 9.29
N LEU A 100 -8.78 9.27 8.99
CA LEU A 100 -8.24 8.32 9.98
C LEU A 100 -7.55 9.06 11.15
N LYS A 101 -6.77 10.10 10.86
CA LYS A 101 -6.14 10.94 11.89
C LYS A 101 -7.17 11.70 12.73
N ALA A 102 -8.23 12.23 12.12
CA ALA A 102 -9.31 12.92 12.83
C ALA A 102 -10.06 11.98 13.80
N ARG A 103 -10.11 10.68 13.48
CA ARG A 103 -10.64 9.62 14.35
C ARG A 103 -9.65 9.14 15.42
N GLY A 104 -8.43 9.69 15.47
CA GLY A 104 -7.39 9.27 16.41
C GLY A 104 -6.74 7.93 16.06
N ILE A 105 -6.87 7.47 14.82
CA ILE A 105 -6.36 6.17 14.37
C ILE A 105 -4.92 6.36 13.87
N PRO A 106 -3.91 5.71 14.48
CA PRO A 106 -2.53 5.81 14.02
C PRO A 106 -2.38 5.06 12.70
N VAL A 107 -1.72 5.69 11.72
CA VAL A 107 -1.47 5.10 10.41
C VAL A 107 0.01 5.17 10.08
N THR A 108 0.47 4.21 9.30
CA THR A 108 1.76 4.25 8.63
C THR A 108 1.54 4.53 7.15
N THR A 109 2.45 5.29 6.53
CA THR A 109 2.32 5.64 5.11
C THR A 109 3.64 5.46 4.39
N TRP A 110 3.57 5.01 3.15
CA TRP A 110 4.72 4.98 2.23
C TRP A 110 4.23 5.28 0.81
N GLU A 111 5.05 5.95 0.02
CA GLU A 111 4.77 6.29 -1.38
C GLU A 111 5.99 5.95 -2.23
N GLY A 112 5.77 5.46 -3.45
CA GLY A 112 6.85 5.15 -4.39
C GLY A 112 6.34 4.75 -5.78
N LEU A 113 7.22 4.14 -6.57
CA LEU A 113 6.98 3.80 -7.99
C LEU A 113 6.57 5.02 -8.82
N CYS A 114 7.51 5.94 -8.96
CA CYS A 114 7.28 7.23 -9.63
C CYS A 114 7.44 7.14 -11.15
N VAL A 115 8.01 6.03 -11.63
CA VAL A 115 8.17 5.66 -13.04
C VAL A 115 7.32 4.42 -13.34
N PRO A 116 6.85 4.24 -14.60
CA PRO A 116 6.16 3.03 -14.99
C PRO A 116 7.01 1.77 -14.80
N LEU A 117 6.35 0.63 -14.55
CA LEU A 117 6.97 -0.70 -14.56
C LEU A 117 7.10 -1.19 -16.01
N ASP A 118 7.87 -0.50 -16.85
CA ASP A 118 8.03 -0.86 -18.26
C ASP A 118 8.88 -2.13 -18.40
N GLY A 119 8.28 -3.21 -18.91
CA GLY A 119 9.00 -4.45 -19.22
C GLY A 119 9.52 -5.23 -18.01
N ALA A 120 9.03 -4.95 -16.80
CA ALA A 120 9.37 -5.73 -15.62
C ALA A 120 8.73 -7.12 -15.66
N GLU A 121 9.50 -8.16 -15.39
CA GLU A 121 8.99 -9.52 -15.22
C GLU A 121 8.01 -9.57 -14.03
N PRO A 122 6.89 -10.30 -14.13
CA PRO A 122 5.94 -10.46 -13.02
C PRO A 122 6.62 -10.99 -11.75
N THR A 123 6.32 -10.37 -10.62
CA THR A 123 6.95 -10.74 -9.35
C THR A 123 6.23 -11.95 -8.72
N ASP A 124 7.00 -12.94 -8.26
CA ASP A 124 6.47 -14.02 -7.42
C ASP A 124 6.23 -13.52 -5.98
N TRP A 125 5.04 -12.97 -5.76
CA TRP A 125 4.64 -12.39 -4.48
C TRP A 125 4.43 -13.42 -3.37
N GLU A 126 4.12 -14.67 -3.72
CA GLU A 126 3.95 -15.73 -2.72
C GLU A 126 5.31 -16.10 -2.12
N ALA A 127 6.32 -16.28 -2.98
CA ALA A 127 7.70 -16.52 -2.54
C ALA A 127 8.24 -15.36 -1.69
N ILE A 128 8.07 -14.10 -2.14
CA ILE A 128 8.53 -12.92 -1.40
C ILE A 128 7.86 -12.83 -0.03
N GLN A 129 6.54 -13.01 0.04
CA GLN A 129 5.83 -12.91 1.31
C GLN A 129 6.22 -14.05 2.26
N SER A 130 6.46 -15.25 1.73
CA SER A 130 7.00 -16.39 2.49
C SER A 130 8.38 -16.07 3.06
N SER A 131 9.33 -15.60 2.24
CA SER A 131 10.66 -15.22 2.69
C SER A 131 10.63 -14.10 3.74
N ALA A 132 9.79 -13.09 3.55
CA ALA A 132 9.68 -11.97 4.48
C ALA A 132 9.12 -12.40 5.85
N ARG A 133 8.15 -13.34 5.89
CA ARG A 133 7.68 -13.94 7.14
C ARG A 133 8.82 -14.63 7.90
N HIS A 134 9.64 -15.43 7.22
CA HIS A 134 10.77 -16.13 7.85
C HIS A 134 11.85 -15.16 8.36
N ALA A 135 12.10 -14.05 7.66
CA ALA A 135 13.04 -13.02 8.10
C ALA A 135 12.56 -12.28 9.37
N GLY A 136 11.25 -11.98 9.47
CA GLY A 136 10.65 -11.33 10.64
C GLY A 136 10.73 -12.17 11.91
N VAL A 137 10.56 -13.49 11.80
CA VAL A 137 10.70 -14.43 12.93
C VAL A 137 12.13 -14.39 13.51
N ARG A 138 13.15 -14.46 12.66
CA ARG A 138 14.56 -14.39 13.11
C ARG A 138 14.95 -13.07 13.75
N ALA A 139 14.40 -11.95 13.27
CA ALA A 139 14.67 -10.63 13.85
C ALA A 139 14.07 -10.50 15.27
N THR A 140 12.96 -11.17 15.54
CA THR A 140 12.29 -11.15 16.85
C THR A 140 13.03 -12.04 17.86
N GLU A 141 13.60 -13.17 17.43
CA GLU A 141 14.43 -14.03 18.29
C GLU A 141 15.74 -13.36 18.73
N LEU A 142 16.39 -12.60 17.83
CA LEU A 142 17.61 -11.85 18.14
C LEU A 142 17.38 -10.64 19.06
N ALA A 143 16.17 -10.10 19.11
CA ALA A 143 15.82 -8.96 19.97
C ALA A 143 15.45 -9.36 21.41
N MET A 144 15.28 -10.67 21.68
CA MET A 144 14.96 -11.21 23.01
C MET A 144 16.13 -11.97 23.68
N ALA A 145 17.33 -11.92 23.08
CA ALA A 145 18.57 -12.47 23.61
C ALA A 145 19.52 -11.35 24.06
#